data_AF-A0AA97KEY0-F1
#
_entry.id   AF-A0AA97KEY0-F1
#
_cell.length_a   1.000
_cell.length_b   1.000
_cell.length_c   1.000
_cell.angle_alpha   90.00
_cell.angle_beta   90.00
_cell.angle_gamma   90.00
#
_symmetry.space_group_name_H-M   'P 1'
#
loop_
_entity.id
_entity.type
_entity.pdbx_description
1 polymer ?
#
loop_
_entity_poly.entity_id
_entity_poly.type
_entity_poly.pdbx_seq_one_letter_code
_entity_poly.pdbx_strand_id
1 'polypeptide(L)'
;MKPLLLPALLVALMQLSQSFPVWYHRGWLRLLREGDSCGKCEPELCSVPTNCHAGTVLDPCGCCPECGNLEGQICDLDKSSNFYGHCGDNLECRLDAEDIKFGEIPEPQCVCTSQESVCGSDGKTYENICQFHEAYAEKGTSGSVKHKGPCESAPVISLPPQDTQNFTGNDIIFGCEVSAYPMPHLEWKKKGKKIFLPGDDAHISVQARGGPRKYSVTGWLQIQGIKKSDEGVYVCQTKNKYGIAYSSARLEVIDDSLPASQKSSHNQITTNSRTDYGDYFVPSEDEEEAEYESGDYEK
;
A
#
# COMPACT_ATOMS: atom_id res chain seq x y z
N MET A 1 53.34 -54.54 -52.93
CA MET A 1 54.43 -54.47 -51.93
C MET A 1 54.01 -53.49 -50.84
N LYS A 2 54.10 -53.90 -49.57
CA LYS A 2 53.80 -53.12 -48.32
C LYS A 2 54.71 -51.86 -48.18
N PRO A 3 54.48 -50.95 -47.20
CA PRO A 3 53.23 -50.53 -46.54
C PRO A 3 53.08 -48.99 -46.36
N LEU A 4 51.88 -48.59 -45.94
CA LEU A 4 51.53 -47.31 -45.32
C LEU A 4 52.19 -47.12 -43.94
N LEU A 5 52.50 -45.86 -43.59
CA LEU A 5 52.34 -45.18 -42.28
C LEU A 5 53.15 -43.87 -42.35
N LEU A 6 52.69 -42.80 -41.68
CA LEU A 6 53.10 -41.37 -41.79
C LEU A 6 52.43 -40.64 -42.97
N PRO A 7 51.16 -40.20 -42.84
CA PRO A 7 50.92 -38.96 -42.11
C PRO A 7 49.51 -38.92 -41.46
N ALA A 8 49.24 -39.78 -40.49
CA ALA A 8 47.99 -39.73 -39.71
C ALA A 8 48.15 -38.94 -38.38
N LEU A 9 49.29 -38.28 -38.15
CA LEU A 9 49.60 -37.62 -36.88
C LEU A 9 49.55 -36.07 -36.92
N LEU A 10 49.24 -35.46 -38.07
CA LEU A 10 49.15 -33.99 -38.19
C LEU A 10 47.71 -33.45 -38.27
N VAL A 11 46.70 -34.31 -38.43
CA VAL A 11 45.29 -33.88 -38.42
C VAL A 11 44.68 -33.97 -37.01
N ALA A 12 45.31 -34.69 -36.07
CA ALA A 12 44.81 -34.87 -34.71
C ALA A 12 45.13 -33.72 -33.73
N LEU A 13 45.83 -32.66 -34.16
CA LEU A 13 46.09 -31.47 -33.33
C LEU A 13 45.27 -30.23 -33.74
N MET A 14 44.44 -30.30 -34.79
CA MET A 14 43.52 -29.21 -35.16
C MET A 14 42.09 -29.41 -34.66
N GLN A 15 41.80 -30.46 -33.90
CA GLN A 15 40.46 -30.72 -33.34
C GLN A 15 40.36 -30.54 -31.82
N LEU A 16 41.31 -29.82 -31.19
CA LEU A 16 41.23 -29.47 -29.76
C LEU A 16 41.00 -27.97 -29.49
N SER A 17 40.59 -27.19 -30.48
CA SER A 17 40.26 -25.75 -30.29
C SER A 17 38.77 -25.41 -30.41
N GLN A 18 37.87 -26.40 -30.49
CA GLN A 18 36.42 -26.16 -30.59
C GLN A 18 35.64 -26.74 -29.42
N SER A 19 35.91 -26.24 -28.22
CA SER A 19 35.02 -26.41 -27.07
C SER A 19 35.38 -25.43 -25.95
N PHE A 20 35.38 -24.13 -26.26
CA PHE A 20 35.09 -23.13 -25.24
C PHE A 20 33.65 -22.67 -25.45
N PRO A 21 32.76 -22.87 -24.47
CA PRO A 21 31.39 -22.43 -24.58
C PRO A 21 31.41 -20.89 -24.64
N VAL A 22 30.84 -20.35 -25.71
CA VAL A 22 30.73 -18.90 -25.96
C VAL A 22 29.72 -18.34 -24.97
N TRP A 23 30.14 -18.17 -23.72
CA TRP A 23 29.39 -17.46 -22.70
C TRP A 23 30.15 -16.19 -22.34
N TYR A 24 29.42 -15.08 -22.47
CA TYR A 24 29.74 -13.76 -21.92
C TYR A 24 31.06 -13.12 -22.38
N HIS A 25 30.96 -12.24 -23.38
CA HIS A 25 31.40 -10.84 -23.29
C HIS A 25 31.06 -10.11 -24.60
N ARG A 26 29.76 -9.91 -24.85
CA ARG A 26 29.27 -8.85 -25.77
C ARG A 26 28.56 -7.72 -25.01
N GLY A 27 28.76 -7.62 -23.70
CA GLY A 27 28.22 -6.53 -22.88
C GLY A 27 28.87 -5.17 -23.20
N TRP A 28 30.20 -5.14 -23.34
CA TRP A 28 30.97 -3.90 -23.53
C TRP A 28 30.86 -3.31 -24.95
N LEU A 29 30.61 -4.14 -25.96
CA LEU A 29 30.38 -3.68 -27.34
C LEU A 29 29.01 -3.01 -27.53
N ARG A 30 28.08 -3.19 -26.58
CA ARG A 30 26.81 -2.45 -26.56
C ARG A 30 26.93 -1.09 -25.89
N LEU A 31 27.95 -0.90 -25.04
CA LEU A 31 28.27 0.38 -24.40
C LEU A 31 29.08 1.31 -25.32
N LEU A 32 29.73 0.79 -26.38
CA LEU A 32 30.45 1.60 -27.37
C LEU A 32 29.61 1.98 -28.61
N ARG A 33 28.28 2.06 -28.47
CA ARG A 33 27.42 2.77 -29.44
C ARG A 33 26.77 3.99 -28.79
N GLU A 34 27.55 4.70 -28.00
CA GLU A 34 27.30 6.10 -27.67
C GLU A 34 27.42 6.91 -28.96
N GLY A 35 26.26 7.33 -29.50
CA GLY A 35 26.18 8.32 -30.55
C GLY A 35 25.80 7.83 -31.95
N ASP A 36 24.77 7.00 -32.09
CA ASP A 36 23.95 7.16 -33.29
C ASP A 36 23.21 8.48 -33.12
N SER A 37 23.80 9.56 -33.64
CA SER A 37 23.11 10.84 -33.77
C SER A 37 21.81 10.59 -34.51
N CYS A 38 20.68 10.81 -33.83
CA CYS A 38 19.38 10.72 -34.45
C CYS A 38 19.38 11.47 -35.79
N GLY A 39 18.87 10.80 -36.82
CA GLY A 39 18.75 11.39 -38.15
C GLY A 39 17.74 12.55 -38.17
N LYS A 40 17.50 13.12 -39.35
CA LYS A 40 16.39 14.06 -39.51
C LYS A 40 15.08 13.33 -39.24
N CYS A 41 14.21 13.93 -38.44
CA CYS A 41 12.89 13.37 -38.19
C CYS A 41 12.03 13.43 -39.46
N GLU A 42 11.48 12.29 -39.86
CA GLU A 42 10.55 12.13 -40.98
C GLU A 42 9.21 11.58 -40.44
N PRO A 43 8.29 12.44 -39.96
CA PRO A 43 7.07 12.01 -39.26
C PRO A 43 6.14 11.12 -40.09
N GLU A 44 6.14 11.29 -41.41
CA GLU A 44 5.29 10.55 -42.33
C GLU A 44 5.64 9.04 -42.39
N LEU A 45 6.83 8.66 -41.94
CA LEU A 45 7.28 7.26 -41.86
C LEU A 45 6.91 6.61 -40.52
N CYS A 46 6.40 7.36 -39.56
CA CYS A 46 6.11 6.85 -38.24
C CYS A 46 4.81 6.02 -38.23
N SER A 47 4.87 4.88 -37.55
CA SER A 47 3.67 4.11 -37.23
C SER A 47 2.83 4.86 -36.20
N VAL A 48 1.51 4.87 -36.37
CA VAL A 48 0.60 5.42 -35.36
C VAL A 48 0.32 4.34 -34.32
N PRO A 49 0.74 4.52 -33.06
CA PRO A 49 0.51 3.52 -32.03
C PRO A 49 -0.98 3.47 -31.68
N THR A 50 -1.50 2.26 -31.48
CA THR A 50 -2.89 2.01 -31.09
C THR A 50 -2.95 1.56 -29.64
N ASN A 51 -4.04 1.91 -28.93
CA ASN A 51 -4.32 1.43 -27.58
C ASN A 51 -3.29 1.89 -26.51
N CYS A 52 -2.83 3.14 -26.60
CA CYS A 52 -1.97 3.73 -25.59
C CYS A 52 -2.78 4.26 -24.40
N HIS A 53 -2.83 3.48 -23.31
CA HIS A 53 -3.64 3.83 -22.14
C HIS A 53 -3.10 5.02 -21.34
N ALA A 54 -1.78 5.27 -21.37
CA ALA A 54 -1.14 6.44 -20.75
C ALA A 54 -0.86 7.57 -21.76
N GLY A 55 -1.49 7.57 -22.93
CA GLY A 55 -1.14 8.50 -24.00
C GLY A 55 0.18 8.15 -24.71
N THR A 56 0.70 9.08 -25.50
CA THR A 56 1.85 8.84 -26.37
C THR A 56 3.05 9.69 -25.98
N VAL A 57 4.21 9.06 -25.93
CA VAL A 57 5.52 9.70 -25.80
C VAL A 57 6.23 9.71 -27.15
N LEU A 58 7.31 10.46 -27.27
CA LEU A 58 8.17 10.38 -28.45
C LEU A 58 9.26 9.34 -28.23
N ASP A 59 9.70 8.72 -29.33
CA ASP A 59 10.87 7.86 -29.39
C ASP A 59 12.13 8.59 -28.84
N PRO A 60 13.26 7.89 -28.60
CA PRO A 60 14.45 8.53 -28.04
C PRO A 60 15.08 9.58 -28.97
N CYS A 61 14.67 9.61 -30.24
CA CYS A 61 15.05 10.62 -31.21
C CYS A 61 14.10 11.83 -31.25
N GLY A 62 13.03 11.83 -30.46
CA GLY A 62 12.03 12.87 -30.41
C GLY A 62 11.18 12.96 -31.69
N CYS A 63 11.05 11.88 -32.45
CA CYS A 63 10.41 11.88 -33.76
C CYS A 63 9.09 11.11 -33.79
N CYS A 64 9.14 9.79 -33.67
CA CYS A 64 7.95 8.96 -33.81
C CYS A 64 7.20 8.81 -32.49
N PRO A 65 5.85 8.78 -32.51
CA PRO A 65 5.05 8.53 -31.32
C PRO A 65 5.10 7.06 -30.92
N GLU A 66 5.30 6.80 -29.64
CA GLU A 66 5.25 5.49 -28.99
C GLU A 66 4.28 5.56 -27.80
N CYS A 67 3.76 4.42 -27.33
CA CYS A 67 2.93 4.43 -26.13
C CYS A 67 3.80 4.72 -24.90
N GLY A 68 3.35 5.63 -24.05
CA GLY A 68 4.00 5.88 -22.76
C GLY A 68 3.73 4.78 -21.75
N ASN A 69 4.66 4.61 -20.80
CA ASN A 69 4.51 3.70 -19.68
C ASN A 69 3.40 4.17 -18.72
N LEU A 70 2.68 3.21 -18.14
CA LEU A 70 1.59 3.40 -17.18
C LEU A 70 2.11 3.65 -15.76
N GLU A 71 1.23 4.12 -14.87
CA GLU A 71 1.54 4.25 -13.45
C GLU A 71 2.03 2.92 -12.85
N GLY A 72 3.14 2.94 -12.11
CA GLY A 72 3.79 1.77 -11.52
C GLY A 72 4.73 0.99 -12.44
N GLN A 73 4.79 1.29 -13.74
CA GLN A 73 5.74 0.66 -14.65
C GLN A 73 7.14 1.27 -14.52
N ILE A 74 8.17 0.45 -14.73
CA ILE A 74 9.57 0.88 -14.70
C ILE A 74 9.82 1.87 -15.85
N CYS A 75 10.67 2.86 -15.63
CA CYS A 75 10.95 3.91 -16.61
C CYS A 75 12.40 4.38 -16.58
N ASP A 76 12.84 5.01 -17.67
CA ASP A 76 14.14 5.66 -17.70
C ASP A 76 14.09 7.06 -17.06
N LEU A 77 14.92 7.30 -16.05
CA LEU A 77 15.06 8.62 -15.40
C LEU A 77 15.68 9.66 -16.34
N ASP A 78 16.66 9.21 -17.13
CA ASP A 78 17.34 10.03 -18.11
C ASP A 78 16.60 9.97 -19.44
N LYS A 79 16.28 11.13 -20.01
CA LYS A 79 15.64 11.23 -21.33
C LYS A 79 16.48 10.70 -22.48
N SER A 80 17.77 10.45 -22.25
CA SER A 80 18.70 9.87 -23.23
C SER A 80 18.74 8.34 -23.21
N SER A 81 18.25 7.71 -22.13
CA SER A 81 18.07 6.26 -22.06
C SER A 81 16.67 5.91 -22.54
N ASN A 82 16.55 4.76 -23.21
CA ASN A 82 15.26 4.22 -23.63
C ASN A 82 15.28 2.69 -23.50
N PHE A 83 15.79 2.22 -22.36
CA PHE A 83 15.83 0.80 -22.05
C PHE A 83 14.50 0.31 -21.49
N TYR A 84 13.88 1.11 -20.61
CA TYR A 84 12.58 0.85 -20.00
C TYR A 84 11.46 1.70 -20.60
N GLY A 85 11.80 2.80 -21.29
CA GLY A 85 10.85 3.72 -21.92
C GLY A 85 10.49 4.91 -21.02
N HIS A 86 9.66 5.79 -21.58
CA HIS A 86 9.24 7.02 -20.93
C HIS A 86 7.81 6.92 -20.41
N CYS A 87 7.55 7.58 -19.28
CA CYS A 87 6.22 7.69 -18.70
C CYS A 87 5.28 8.50 -19.59
N GLY A 88 4.01 8.06 -19.64
CA GLY A 88 2.98 8.73 -20.41
C GLY A 88 2.50 10.07 -19.83
N ASP A 89 1.38 10.53 -20.35
CA ASP A 89 0.80 11.83 -20.01
C ASP A 89 0.44 11.93 -18.52
N ASN A 90 0.88 13.03 -17.87
CA ASN A 90 0.69 13.31 -16.44
C ASN A 90 1.42 12.34 -15.50
N LEU A 91 2.37 11.56 -16.00
CA LEU A 91 3.24 10.69 -15.21
C LEU A 91 4.67 11.24 -15.19
N GLU A 92 5.38 11.00 -14.09
CA GLU A 92 6.78 11.35 -13.92
C GLU A 92 7.57 10.13 -13.45
N CYS A 93 8.74 9.91 -14.05
CA CYS A 93 9.62 8.82 -13.65
C CYS A 93 10.35 9.18 -12.36
N ARG A 94 10.12 8.42 -11.28
CA ARG A 94 10.69 8.69 -9.96
C ARG A 94 11.31 7.44 -9.36
N LEU A 95 12.40 7.62 -8.62
CA LEU A 95 12.97 6.61 -7.74
C LEU A 95 12.35 6.77 -6.35
N ASP A 96 11.62 5.78 -5.89
CA ASP A 96 11.25 5.71 -4.48
C ASP A 96 12.32 4.91 -3.72
N ALA A 97 13.00 5.59 -2.80
CA ALA A 97 14.07 5.00 -2.01
C ALA A 97 13.72 4.79 -0.54
N GLU A 98 12.47 5.07 -0.16
CA GLU A 98 12.06 5.10 1.25
C GLU A 98 11.78 3.69 1.81
N ASP A 99 11.41 2.72 0.95
CA ASP A 99 11.00 1.35 1.35
C ASP A 99 12.04 0.25 1.05
N ILE A 100 13.28 0.61 0.70
CA ILE A 100 14.28 -0.36 0.25
C ILE A 100 14.82 -1.18 1.43
N LYS A 101 14.67 -2.51 1.37
CA LYS A 101 15.36 -3.42 2.30
C LYS A 101 16.85 -3.48 1.99
N PHE A 102 17.67 -3.70 3.02
CA PHE A 102 19.12 -3.79 2.87
C PHE A 102 19.52 -4.82 1.80
N GLY A 103 20.08 -4.37 0.67
CA GLY A 103 20.53 -5.20 -0.45
C GLY A 103 19.65 -5.16 -1.71
N GLU A 104 18.51 -4.47 -1.69
CA GLU A 104 17.69 -4.24 -2.90
C GLU A 104 18.13 -2.97 -3.63
N ILE A 105 18.10 -2.99 -4.98
CA ILE A 105 18.37 -1.83 -5.83
C ILE A 105 17.01 -1.28 -6.27
N PRO A 106 16.68 0.00 -5.97
CA PRO A 106 15.39 0.56 -6.32
C PRO A 106 15.27 0.76 -7.83
N GLU A 107 14.16 0.29 -8.41
CA GLU A 107 13.85 0.53 -9.81
C GLU A 107 12.97 1.78 -9.95
N PRO A 108 13.30 2.72 -10.84
CA PRO A 108 12.50 3.91 -11.07
C PRO A 108 11.16 3.56 -11.71
N GLN A 109 10.07 4.15 -11.24
CA GLN A 109 8.72 3.88 -11.72
C GLN A 109 7.97 5.16 -12.10
N CYS A 110 7.02 5.03 -13.02
CA CYS A 110 6.11 6.11 -13.38
C CYS A 110 5.11 6.37 -12.28
N VAL A 111 5.09 7.59 -11.76
CA VAL A 111 4.17 8.02 -10.69
C VAL A 111 3.31 9.16 -11.20
N CYS A 112 2.01 9.15 -10.89
CA CYS A 112 1.13 10.23 -11.30
C CYS A 112 1.56 11.56 -10.67
N THR A 113 1.64 12.60 -11.49
CA THR A 113 2.04 13.95 -11.08
C THR A 113 1.10 14.58 -10.06
N SER A 114 -0.15 14.13 -10.01
CA SER A 114 -1.17 14.59 -9.06
C SER A 114 -1.85 13.41 -8.40
N GLN A 115 -1.64 13.24 -7.09
CA GLN A 115 -2.31 12.22 -6.26
C GLN A 115 -3.70 12.67 -5.76
N GLU A 116 -4.23 13.78 -6.27
CA GLU A 116 -5.59 14.22 -5.95
C GLU A 116 -6.64 13.43 -6.76
N SER A 117 -7.62 12.87 -6.05
CA SER A 117 -8.73 12.15 -6.66
C SER A 117 -9.58 13.02 -7.57
N VAL A 118 -10.28 12.38 -8.51
CA VAL A 118 -11.16 13.07 -9.45
C VAL A 118 -12.50 12.34 -9.58
N CYS A 119 -13.58 13.11 -9.75
CA CYS A 119 -14.90 12.57 -10.04
C CYS A 119 -15.14 12.61 -11.54
N GLY A 120 -15.28 11.43 -12.15
CA GLY A 120 -15.56 11.30 -13.57
C GLY A 120 -17.00 11.68 -13.93
N SER A 121 -17.23 11.96 -15.21
CA SER A 121 -18.57 12.15 -15.78
C SER A 121 -19.48 10.92 -15.63
N ASP A 122 -18.90 9.74 -15.42
CA ASP A 122 -19.59 8.49 -15.13
C ASP A 122 -20.01 8.35 -13.66
N GLY A 123 -19.72 9.33 -12.81
CA GLY A 123 -20.03 9.30 -11.38
C GLY A 123 -19.10 8.38 -10.59
N LYS A 124 -18.00 7.91 -11.18
CA LYS A 124 -16.99 7.12 -10.49
C LYS A 124 -15.87 8.02 -9.97
N THR A 125 -15.43 7.75 -8.74
CA THR A 125 -14.22 8.34 -8.17
C THR A 125 -13.00 7.57 -8.68
N TYR A 126 -12.00 8.30 -9.14
CA TYR A 126 -10.68 7.80 -9.49
C TYR A 126 -9.67 8.34 -8.49
N GLU A 127 -8.65 7.54 -8.15
CA GLU A 127 -7.66 7.93 -7.13
C GLU A 127 -6.83 9.13 -7.57
N ASN A 128 -6.56 9.23 -8.87
CA ASN A 128 -5.85 10.33 -9.49
C ASN A 128 -6.28 10.52 -10.96
N ILE A 129 -5.70 11.52 -11.63
CA ILE A 129 -6.00 11.84 -13.04
C ILE A 129 -5.46 10.77 -14.02
N CYS A 130 -4.37 10.09 -13.67
CA CYS A 130 -3.74 9.09 -14.53
C CYS A 130 -4.63 7.84 -14.64
N GLN A 131 -5.15 7.33 -13.52
CA GLN A 131 -6.13 6.24 -13.51
C GLN A 131 -7.45 6.61 -14.21
N PHE A 132 -7.85 7.89 -14.15
CA PHE A 132 -9.00 8.37 -14.90
C PHE A 132 -8.76 8.24 -16.42
N HIS A 133 -7.63 8.72 -16.93
CA HIS A 133 -7.30 8.61 -18.36
C HIS A 133 -7.14 7.16 -18.81
N GLU A 134 -6.44 6.34 -18.03
CA GLU A 134 -6.25 4.91 -18.31
C GLU A 134 -7.58 4.18 -18.49
N ALA A 135 -8.51 4.35 -17.55
CA ALA A 135 -9.82 3.68 -17.60
C ALA A 135 -10.70 4.12 -18.78
N TYR A 136 -10.58 5.36 -19.23
CA TYR A 136 -11.32 5.86 -20.40
C TYR A 136 -10.67 5.42 -21.71
N ALA A 137 -9.33 5.40 -21.76
CA ALA A 137 -8.57 4.86 -22.87
C ALA A 137 -8.85 3.36 -23.08
N GLU A 138 -8.92 2.58 -22.00
CA GLU A 138 -9.31 1.16 -22.05
C GLU A 138 -10.68 0.93 -22.67
N LYS A 139 -11.65 1.78 -22.32
CA LYS A 139 -13.01 1.71 -22.88
C LYS A 139 -13.12 2.28 -24.29
N GLY A 140 -12.09 2.94 -24.82
CA GLY A 140 -12.13 3.66 -26.09
C GLY A 140 -13.15 4.82 -26.09
N THR A 141 -13.41 5.42 -24.92
CA THR A 141 -14.41 6.49 -24.75
C THR A 141 -13.75 7.77 -24.26
N SER A 142 -14.29 8.92 -24.64
CA SER A 142 -13.81 10.21 -24.14
C SER A 142 -14.62 10.63 -22.92
N GLY A 143 -13.97 10.74 -21.77
CA GLY A 143 -14.55 11.17 -20.51
C GLY A 143 -14.12 12.58 -20.12
N SER A 144 -14.92 13.25 -19.30
CA SER A 144 -14.53 14.53 -18.71
C SER A 144 -14.54 14.45 -17.18
N VAL A 145 -13.57 15.11 -16.55
CA VAL A 145 -13.56 15.29 -15.09
C VAL A 145 -14.67 16.29 -14.72
N LYS A 146 -15.63 15.86 -13.91
CA LYS A 146 -16.73 16.70 -13.43
C LYS A 146 -16.23 17.72 -12.41
N HIS A 147 -15.43 17.27 -11.45
CA HIS A 147 -14.71 18.13 -10.50
C HIS A 147 -13.54 17.36 -9.87
N LYS A 148 -12.64 18.12 -9.23
CA LYS A 148 -11.56 17.56 -8.40
C LYS A 148 -12.12 17.05 -7.07
N GLY A 149 -11.46 16.05 -6.49
CA GLY A 149 -11.92 15.29 -5.34
C GLY A 149 -12.82 14.11 -5.70
N PRO A 150 -13.19 13.30 -4.70
CA PRO A 150 -14.04 12.13 -4.89
C PRO A 150 -15.46 12.55 -5.26
N CYS A 151 -16.18 11.67 -5.95
CA CYS A 151 -17.59 11.88 -6.20
C CYS A 151 -18.38 11.96 -4.89
N GLU A 152 -19.41 12.79 -4.96
CA GLU A 152 -20.33 13.02 -3.87
C GLU A 152 -21.04 11.73 -3.42
N SER A 153 -20.98 11.43 -2.12
CA SER A 153 -21.44 10.15 -1.58
C SER A 153 -21.97 10.29 -0.15
N ALA A 154 -22.83 9.35 0.24
CA ALA A 154 -23.26 9.20 1.63
C ALA A 154 -22.08 8.75 2.52
N PRO A 155 -22.11 9.01 3.83
CA PRO A 155 -21.02 8.64 4.71
C PRO A 155 -20.86 7.13 4.81
N VAL A 156 -19.62 6.65 4.71
CA VAL A 156 -19.27 5.24 4.87
C VAL A 156 -18.33 5.12 6.06
N ILE A 157 -18.69 4.26 7.02
CA ILE A 157 -17.86 4.01 8.20
C ILE A 157 -16.77 3.02 7.76
N SER A 158 -15.55 3.52 7.60
CA SER A 158 -14.38 2.73 7.18
C SER A 158 -13.79 1.94 8.34
N LEU A 159 -13.77 2.52 9.54
CA LEU A 159 -13.35 1.83 10.77
C LEU A 159 -14.43 1.96 11.85
N PRO A 160 -15.20 0.89 12.12
CA PRO A 160 -16.20 0.90 13.17
C PRO A 160 -15.55 0.82 14.56
N PRO A 161 -16.21 1.35 15.61
CA PRO A 161 -15.79 1.10 16.97
C PRO A 161 -15.88 -0.38 17.33
N GLN A 162 -15.02 -0.81 18.25
CA GLN A 162 -14.87 -2.21 18.64
C GLN A 162 -15.45 -2.44 20.05
N ASP A 163 -16.09 -3.60 20.23
CA ASP A 163 -16.55 -4.05 21.54
C ASP A 163 -15.38 -4.12 22.52
N THR A 164 -15.59 -3.67 23.75
CA THR A 164 -14.54 -3.59 24.78
C THR A 164 -15.07 -4.10 26.11
N GLN A 165 -14.25 -4.88 26.81
CA GLN A 165 -14.50 -5.32 28.17
C GLN A 165 -13.36 -4.81 29.06
N ASN A 166 -13.69 -4.13 30.17
CA ASN A 166 -12.68 -3.59 31.06
C ASN A 166 -13.17 -3.51 32.52
N PHE A 167 -12.24 -3.29 33.45
CA PHE A 167 -12.54 -3.15 34.86
C PHE A 167 -12.99 -1.74 35.23
N THR A 168 -13.76 -1.65 36.31
CA THR A 168 -14.18 -0.38 36.91
C THR A 168 -12.96 0.47 37.27
N GLY A 169 -13.01 1.78 37.00
CA GLY A 169 -11.92 2.72 37.25
C GLY A 169 -10.91 2.88 36.11
N ASN A 170 -10.92 2.00 35.11
CA ASN A 170 -10.09 2.16 33.91
C ASN A 170 -10.65 3.21 32.96
N ASP A 171 -9.79 3.72 32.07
CA ASP A 171 -10.16 4.62 30.98
C ASP A 171 -10.27 3.83 29.67
N ILE A 172 -11.24 4.17 28.82
CA ILE A 172 -11.39 3.60 27.48
C ILE A 172 -11.61 4.67 26.42
N ILE A 173 -11.36 4.29 25.17
CA ILE A 173 -11.62 5.12 24.00
C ILE A 173 -12.27 4.26 22.91
N PHE A 174 -13.42 4.69 22.39
CA PHE A 174 -13.99 4.17 21.15
C PHE A 174 -13.58 5.06 19.98
N GLY A 175 -13.07 4.46 18.91
CA GLY A 175 -12.75 5.13 17.65
C GLY A 175 -13.77 4.83 16.56
N CYS A 176 -14.12 5.82 15.74
CA CYS A 176 -14.99 5.66 14.57
C CYS A 176 -14.43 6.50 13.41
N GLU A 177 -13.97 5.85 12.35
CA GLU A 177 -13.49 6.51 11.13
C GLU A 177 -14.55 6.45 10.04
N VAL A 178 -14.79 7.60 9.41
CA VAL A 178 -15.83 7.78 8.40
C VAL A 178 -15.24 8.49 7.19
N SER A 179 -15.53 7.98 5.99
CA SER A 179 -15.18 8.62 4.72
C SER A 179 -16.44 9.08 3.99
N ALA A 180 -16.48 10.35 3.56
CA ALA A 180 -17.60 10.89 2.78
C ALA A 180 -17.21 12.17 2.05
N TYR A 181 -17.88 12.46 0.94
CA TYR A 181 -17.78 13.76 0.28
C TYR A 181 -19.16 14.35 -0.01
N PRO A 182 -19.47 15.57 0.47
CA PRO A 182 -18.71 16.40 1.39
C PRO A 182 -18.55 15.78 2.79
N MET A 183 -17.65 16.38 3.59
CA MET A 183 -17.34 15.96 4.94
C MET A 183 -18.61 15.82 5.80
N PRO A 184 -18.83 14.70 6.50
CA PRO A 184 -20.02 14.49 7.30
C PRO A 184 -19.82 15.01 8.74
N HIS A 185 -20.94 15.27 9.40
CA HIS A 185 -20.99 15.54 10.84
C HIS A 185 -21.01 14.21 11.60
N LEU A 186 -20.18 14.07 12.64
CA LEU A 186 -20.03 12.84 13.44
C LEU A 186 -20.44 13.11 14.88
N GLU A 187 -21.36 12.30 15.40
CA GLU A 187 -21.92 12.40 16.74
C GLU A 187 -21.94 11.05 17.43
N TRP A 188 -21.77 11.05 18.75
CA TRP A 188 -21.85 9.86 19.58
C TRP A 188 -23.10 9.87 20.44
N LYS A 189 -23.71 8.70 20.65
CA LYS A 189 -24.83 8.54 21.59
C LYS A 189 -24.76 7.19 22.29
N LYS A 190 -25.23 7.13 23.53
CA LYS A 190 -25.48 5.85 24.21
C LYS A 190 -26.87 5.34 23.82
N LYS A 191 -26.97 4.09 23.38
CA LYS A 191 -28.23 3.45 22.96
C LYS A 191 -29.26 3.55 24.09
N GLY A 192 -30.45 4.05 23.78
CA GLY A 192 -31.54 4.28 24.74
C GLY A 192 -31.55 5.67 25.37
N LYS A 193 -30.47 6.46 25.28
CA LYS A 193 -30.48 7.89 25.64
C LYS A 193 -30.87 8.74 24.42
N LYS A 194 -31.66 9.79 24.64
CA LYS A 194 -32.05 10.75 23.59
C LYS A 194 -30.99 11.83 23.34
N ILE A 195 -30.08 12.02 24.28
CA ILE A 195 -29.08 13.09 24.27
C ILE A 195 -27.78 12.54 23.66
N PHE A 196 -27.15 13.33 22.78
CA PHE A 196 -25.83 13.05 22.24
C PHE A 196 -24.74 13.30 23.30
N LEU A 197 -23.67 12.52 23.24
CA LEU A 197 -22.52 12.65 24.13
C LEU A 197 -21.65 13.86 23.71
N PRO A 198 -20.96 14.52 24.66
CA PRO A 198 -20.80 14.15 26.07
C PRO A 198 -22.02 14.50 26.97
N GLY A 199 -22.94 15.34 26.51
CA GLY A 199 -24.07 15.82 27.33
C GLY A 199 -23.55 16.60 28.55
N ASP A 200 -24.11 16.33 29.73
CA ASP A 200 -23.71 16.93 31.01
C ASP A 200 -22.72 16.05 31.81
N ASP A 201 -22.18 14.99 31.19
CA ASP A 201 -21.38 14.00 31.90
C ASP A 201 -19.88 14.34 31.89
N ALA A 202 -19.37 14.76 33.05
CA ALA A 202 -18.01 15.32 33.16
C ALA A 202 -16.89 14.29 32.90
N HIS A 203 -17.15 12.98 33.07
CA HIS A 203 -16.16 11.94 32.80
C HIS A 203 -16.20 11.39 31.36
N ILE A 204 -17.10 11.92 30.51
CA ILE A 204 -17.18 11.57 29.09
C ILE A 204 -16.67 12.74 28.26
N SER A 205 -15.82 12.45 27.28
CA SER A 205 -15.40 13.44 26.28
C SER A 205 -15.52 12.89 24.87
N VAL A 206 -15.91 13.76 23.94
CA VAL A 206 -16.02 13.43 22.51
C VAL A 206 -15.17 14.40 21.72
N GLN A 207 -14.37 13.87 20.81
CA GLN A 207 -13.56 14.65 19.87
C GLN A 207 -13.76 14.13 18.46
N ALA A 208 -13.82 15.01 17.47
CA ALA A 208 -13.80 14.64 16.06
C ALA A 208 -12.79 15.52 15.33
N ARG A 209 -11.90 14.91 14.54
CA ARG A 209 -10.91 15.61 13.71
C ARG A 209 -10.86 15.00 12.31
N GLY A 210 -10.23 15.71 11.38
CA GLY A 210 -9.90 15.14 10.07
C GLY A 210 -9.14 13.81 10.26
N GLY A 211 -9.55 12.80 9.49
CA GLY A 211 -8.97 11.47 9.55
C GLY A 211 -7.63 11.38 8.81
N PRO A 212 -7.03 10.18 8.77
CA PRO A 212 -5.72 9.96 8.14
C PRO A 212 -5.74 10.20 6.62
N ARG A 213 -6.92 10.21 5.99
CA ARG A 213 -7.09 10.41 4.55
C ARG A 213 -7.87 11.71 4.30
N LYS A 214 -7.63 12.33 3.14
CA LYS A 214 -8.41 13.50 2.70
C LYS A 214 -9.89 13.09 2.61
N TYR A 215 -10.78 13.96 3.11
CA TYR A 215 -12.22 13.68 3.17
C TYR A 215 -12.62 12.48 4.05
N SER A 216 -11.75 12.06 4.99
CA SER A 216 -12.15 11.25 6.15
C SER A 216 -12.19 12.07 7.44
N VAL A 217 -13.02 11.63 8.39
CA VAL A 217 -13.15 12.18 9.75
C VAL A 217 -13.06 11.03 10.74
N THR A 218 -12.27 11.22 11.78
CA THR A 218 -12.16 10.25 12.88
C THR A 218 -12.73 10.87 14.14
N GLY A 219 -13.68 10.16 14.75
CA GLY A 219 -14.31 10.51 16.01
C GLY A 219 -13.84 9.59 17.13
N TRP A 220 -13.53 10.18 18.28
CA TRP A 220 -13.16 9.47 19.50
C TRP A 220 -14.15 9.79 20.62
N LEU A 221 -14.60 8.75 21.30
CA LEU A 221 -15.39 8.85 22.53
C LEU A 221 -14.55 8.26 23.66
N GLN A 222 -14.13 9.11 24.60
CA GLN A 222 -13.38 8.71 25.78
C GLN A 222 -14.29 8.70 27.01
N ILE A 223 -14.18 7.65 27.82
CA ILE A 223 -14.85 7.54 29.13
C ILE A 223 -13.75 7.34 30.18
N GLN A 224 -13.69 8.26 31.12
CA GLN A 224 -12.71 8.25 32.21
C GLN A 224 -13.29 7.60 33.47
N GLY A 225 -12.50 6.75 34.12
CA GLY A 225 -12.90 6.07 35.35
C GLY A 225 -14.23 5.34 35.20
N ILE A 226 -14.27 4.35 34.31
CA ILE A 226 -15.49 3.63 33.92
C ILE A 226 -16.21 3.09 35.16
N LYS A 227 -17.52 3.27 35.20
CA LYS A 227 -18.42 2.79 36.25
C LYS A 227 -19.35 1.73 35.67
N LYS A 228 -19.94 0.90 36.53
CA LYS A 228 -20.96 -0.08 36.09
C LYS A 228 -22.17 0.57 35.40
N SER A 229 -22.49 1.83 35.71
CA SER A 229 -23.51 2.63 35.01
C SER A 229 -23.19 2.92 33.54
N ASP A 230 -21.92 2.85 33.15
CA ASP A 230 -21.43 3.20 31.82
C ASP A 230 -21.55 2.02 30.86
N GLU A 231 -21.73 0.81 31.38
CA GLU A 231 -22.06 -0.38 30.62
C GLU A 231 -23.23 -0.13 29.65
N GLY A 232 -23.08 -0.63 28.43
CA GLY A 232 -24.09 -0.48 27.39
C GLY A 232 -23.50 -0.34 25.99
N VAL A 233 -24.35 0.04 25.05
CA VAL A 233 -23.97 0.15 23.62
C VAL A 233 -23.82 1.61 23.24
N TYR A 234 -22.67 1.96 22.69
CA TYR A 234 -22.33 3.29 22.17
C TYR A 234 -22.44 3.27 20.66
N VAL A 235 -23.11 4.28 20.10
CA VAL A 235 -23.41 4.39 18.67
C VAL A 235 -22.71 5.63 18.12
N CYS A 236 -21.85 5.41 17.14
CA CYS A 236 -21.32 6.43 16.25
C CYS A 236 -22.35 6.68 15.15
N GLN A 237 -22.85 7.90 15.06
CA GLN A 237 -23.79 8.36 14.05
C GLN A 237 -23.10 9.42 13.19
N THR A 238 -23.20 9.28 11.88
CA THR A 238 -22.58 10.22 10.94
C THR A 238 -23.56 10.62 9.84
N LYS A 239 -23.59 11.90 9.46
CA LYS A 239 -24.56 12.46 8.53
C LYS A 239 -23.95 13.50 7.59
N ASN A 240 -24.32 13.43 6.31
CA ASN A 240 -24.14 14.53 5.36
C ASN A 240 -25.43 14.75 4.55
N LYS A 241 -25.35 15.57 3.48
CA LYS A 241 -26.49 15.85 2.61
C LYS A 241 -26.97 14.65 1.77
N TYR A 242 -26.16 13.60 1.64
CA TYR A 242 -26.44 12.40 0.85
C TYR A 242 -26.93 11.21 1.68
N GLY A 243 -26.71 11.21 2.99
CA GLY A 243 -27.20 10.12 3.82
C GLY A 243 -26.71 10.15 5.26
N ILE A 244 -27.00 9.06 5.95
CA ILE A 244 -26.65 8.82 7.34
C ILE A 244 -26.11 7.39 7.45
N ALA A 245 -25.04 7.21 8.22
CA ALA A 245 -24.53 5.89 8.58
C ALA A 245 -24.41 5.75 10.11
N TYR A 246 -24.43 4.51 10.57
CA TYR A 246 -24.37 4.15 11.98
C TYR A 246 -23.45 2.96 12.19
N SER A 247 -22.68 3.00 13.26
CA SER A 247 -21.98 1.83 13.79
C SER A 247 -22.00 1.87 15.31
N SER A 248 -21.83 0.72 15.96
CA SER A 248 -21.93 0.63 17.41
C SER A 248 -20.96 -0.36 18.01
N ALA A 249 -20.53 -0.07 19.23
CA ALA A 249 -19.74 -0.97 20.07
C ALA A 249 -20.38 -1.11 21.46
N ARG A 250 -20.20 -2.27 22.06
CA ARG A 250 -20.65 -2.61 23.42
C ARG A 250 -19.48 -2.46 24.40
N LEU A 251 -19.76 -1.79 25.51
CA LEU A 251 -18.90 -1.75 26.69
C LEU A 251 -19.43 -2.74 27.73
N GLU A 252 -18.60 -3.67 28.17
CA GLU A 252 -18.83 -4.53 29.33
C GLU A 252 -17.92 -4.12 30.49
N VAL A 253 -18.49 -3.90 31.67
CA VAL A 253 -17.74 -3.43 32.85
C VAL A 253 -17.68 -4.53 33.90
N ILE A 254 -16.46 -4.97 34.20
CA ILE A 254 -16.19 -5.93 35.26
C ILE A 254 -15.98 -5.15 36.56
N ASP A 255 -16.75 -5.51 37.58
CA ASP A 255 -16.61 -4.96 38.92
C ASP A 255 -15.73 -5.88 39.76
N ASP A 256 -14.55 -5.39 40.17
CA ASP A 256 -13.58 -6.15 40.97
C ASP A 256 -13.93 -6.12 42.48
N SER A 257 -15.04 -5.47 42.86
CA SER A 257 -15.51 -5.41 44.25
C SER A 257 -16.34 -6.62 44.71
N LEU A 258 -16.52 -7.65 43.85
CA LEU A 258 -17.23 -8.88 44.20
C LEU A 258 -16.27 -10.03 44.57
N PRO A 259 -16.43 -10.67 45.75
CA PRO A 259 -15.57 -11.78 46.16
C PRO A 259 -15.69 -12.99 45.22
N ALA A 260 -14.57 -13.69 45.03
CA ALA A 260 -14.36 -14.79 44.07
C ALA A 260 -15.24 -16.06 44.24
N SER A 261 -16.30 -16.02 45.05
CA SER A 261 -17.16 -17.16 45.37
C SER A 261 -18.29 -17.44 44.36
N GLN A 262 -18.40 -16.69 43.26
CA GLN A 262 -19.39 -16.95 42.20
C GLN A 262 -18.81 -17.18 40.80
N LYS A 263 -17.48 -17.37 40.67
CA LYS A 263 -16.87 -17.88 39.44
C LYS A 263 -17.01 -19.40 39.38
N SER A 264 -18.22 -19.89 39.17
CA SER A 264 -18.46 -21.27 38.74
C SER A 264 -19.74 -21.31 37.93
N SER A 265 -19.61 -21.43 36.60
CA SER A 265 -20.49 -22.20 35.71
C SER A 265 -20.22 -21.84 34.23
N HIS A 266 -19.15 -22.38 33.64
CA HIS A 266 -19.19 -22.99 32.29
C HIS A 266 -17.82 -23.55 31.91
N ASN A 267 -17.65 -24.85 32.12
CA ASN A 267 -17.25 -25.83 31.09
C ASN A 267 -16.82 -27.14 31.77
N GLN A 268 -17.81 -27.97 32.11
CA GLN A 268 -17.61 -29.41 32.08
C GLN A 268 -18.02 -29.90 30.69
N ILE A 269 -17.04 -30.22 29.85
CA ILE A 269 -17.20 -31.24 28.82
C ILE A 269 -16.06 -32.23 29.01
N THR A 270 -16.41 -33.34 29.65
CA THR A 270 -15.65 -34.59 29.65
C THR A 270 -15.87 -35.28 28.31
N THR A 271 -14.79 -35.54 27.56
CA THR A 271 -14.70 -36.73 26.70
C THR A 271 -13.24 -37.17 26.56
N ASN A 272 -12.99 -38.41 26.99
CA ASN A 272 -11.78 -39.19 26.77
C ASN A 272 -11.52 -39.46 25.28
N SER A 273 -10.27 -39.39 24.83
CA SER A 273 -9.62 -40.46 24.04
C SER A 273 -8.14 -40.14 23.67
N ARG A 274 -7.23 -40.89 24.30
CA ARG A 274 -6.17 -41.74 23.70
C ARG A 274 -5.15 -41.16 22.68
N THR A 275 -3.86 -41.21 23.09
CA THR A 275 -2.59 -41.32 22.30
C THR A 275 -2.30 -40.19 21.29
N ASP A 276 -1.11 -39.61 21.14
CA ASP A 276 0.24 -40.19 21.01
C ASP A 276 1.26 -39.02 20.92
N TYR A 277 2.53 -39.32 21.24
CA TYR A 277 3.77 -38.73 20.70
C TYR A 277 4.17 -37.26 20.95
N GLY A 278 5.40 -37.08 21.48
CA GLY A 278 6.29 -36.00 21.04
C GLY A 278 6.81 -35.04 22.12
N ASP A 279 7.91 -35.44 22.75
CA ASP A 279 8.82 -34.62 23.55
C ASP A 279 9.68 -33.73 22.63
N TYR A 280 9.77 -32.42 22.89
CA TYR A 280 10.86 -31.57 22.40
C TYR A 280 11.16 -30.42 23.39
N PHE A 281 12.30 -30.61 24.05
CA PHE A 281 13.15 -29.66 24.76
C PHE A 281 13.21 -28.24 24.14
N VAL A 282 13.15 -27.22 25.00
CA VAL A 282 13.61 -25.84 24.72
C VAL A 282 14.75 -25.53 25.70
N PRO A 283 15.98 -25.23 25.25
CA PRO A 283 17.04 -24.77 26.14
C PRO A 283 16.84 -23.31 26.55
N SER A 284 17.19 -23.01 27.80
CA SER A 284 17.30 -21.67 28.39
C SER A 284 18.36 -20.82 27.68
N GLU A 285 18.02 -19.58 27.38
CA GLU A 285 18.97 -18.55 26.94
C GLU A 285 19.69 -18.00 28.18
N ASP A 286 21.01 -18.15 28.21
CA ASP A 286 21.91 -17.54 29.18
C ASP A 286 22.14 -16.06 28.82
N GLU A 287 22.08 -15.22 29.85
CA GLU A 287 22.34 -13.79 29.82
C GLU A 287 23.86 -13.51 29.64
N GLU A 288 24.24 -12.71 28.64
CA GLU A 288 25.53 -11.99 28.62
C GLU A 288 25.27 -10.50 28.37
N GLU A 289 25.35 -9.70 29.44
CA GLU A 289 25.48 -8.25 29.37
C GLU A 289 26.92 -7.89 28.97
N ALA A 290 27.09 -7.12 27.89
CA ALA A 290 28.37 -6.52 27.52
C ALA A 290 28.42 -5.06 27.99
N GLU A 291 29.33 -4.78 28.93
CA GLU A 291 29.72 -3.45 29.37
C GLU A 291 30.38 -2.66 28.21
N TYR A 292 29.96 -1.41 28.02
CA TYR A 292 30.56 -0.48 27.07
C TYR A 292 31.53 0.45 27.82
N GLU A 293 32.82 0.34 27.51
CA GLU A 293 33.87 1.22 28.03
C GLU A 293 34.03 2.43 27.09
N SER A 294 33.79 3.64 27.61
CA SER A 294 33.96 4.90 26.89
C SER A 294 35.44 5.31 26.87
N GLY A 295 36.05 5.33 25.69
CA GLY A 295 37.38 5.88 25.46
C GLY A 295 37.36 7.38 25.20
N ASP A 296 38.02 8.13 26.08
CA ASP A 296 38.40 9.53 25.91
C ASP A 296 39.57 9.69 24.92
N TYR A 297 39.48 10.65 23.99
CA TYR A 297 40.67 11.29 23.42
C TYR A 297 40.45 12.80 23.25
N GLU A 298 41.11 13.59 24.10
CA GLU A 298 41.51 14.96 23.80
C GLU A 298 42.77 14.94 22.90
N LYS A 299 42.72 15.61 21.74
CA LYS A 299 43.62 16.71 21.33
C LYS A 299 43.32 17.24 19.94
#